data_AF-A0A940VLG4-F1
#
_entry.id   AF-A0A940VLG4-F1
#
_cell.length_a   1.000
_cell.length_b   1.000
_cell.length_c   1.000
_cell.angle_alpha   90.00
_cell.angle_beta   90.00
_cell.angle_gamma   90.00
#
_symmetry.space_group_name_H-M   'P 1'
#
loop_
_entity.id
_entity.type
_entity.pdbx_description
1 polymer ?
#
loop_
_entity_poly.entity_id
_entity_poly.type
_entity_poly.pdbx_seq_one_letter_code
_entity_poly.pdbx_strand_id
1 'polypeptide(L)'
;ATLILPTRTLDGQPAPGLKFGQPRVMALLAALCLFGLTPEGITNQRLRPQVAQLLGVPATEYTPRQMGYDLRRLARKGLIARVDGKLCYTLTSHGRRVALFLTKLYARVVRPGFQALDRRIASQAPPPLRTALGAVDAATERLLQEARLAA
;
A
#
# COMPACT_ATOMS: atom_id res chain seq x y z
N ALA A 1 5.89 2.14 -13.50
CA ALA A 1 5.19 0.84 -13.58
C ALA A 1 5.83 -0.26 -12.70
N THR A 2 7.17 -0.36 -12.67
CA THR A 2 7.99 -1.44 -12.06
C THR A 2 7.67 -1.84 -10.63
N LEU A 3 7.12 -0.95 -9.79
CA LEU A 3 6.80 -1.28 -8.40
C LEU A 3 5.55 -2.16 -8.27
N ILE A 4 4.50 -1.93 -9.07
CA ILE A 4 3.15 -2.48 -8.84
C ILE A 4 2.93 -3.81 -9.57
N LEU A 5 3.46 -3.91 -10.78
CA LEU A 5 3.38 -5.10 -11.62
C LEU A 5 4.47 -6.11 -11.25
N PRO A 6 4.25 -7.42 -11.48
CA PRO A 6 5.34 -8.40 -11.43
C PRO A 6 6.49 -7.99 -12.36
N THR A 7 7.73 -8.13 -11.89
CA THR A 7 8.94 -7.83 -12.68
C THR A 7 9.99 -8.93 -12.45
N ARG A 8 11.16 -8.81 -13.08
CA ARG A 8 12.35 -9.59 -12.71
C ARG A 8 13.41 -8.70 -12.06
N THR A 9 14.32 -9.28 -11.28
CA THR A 9 15.58 -8.62 -10.86
C THR A 9 16.56 -8.60 -12.04
N LEU A 10 17.69 -7.91 -11.88
CA LEU A 10 18.80 -7.94 -12.85
C LEU A 10 19.27 -9.39 -13.11
N ASP A 11 19.34 -10.21 -12.06
CA ASP A 11 19.68 -11.64 -12.06
C ASP A 11 18.51 -12.54 -12.52
N GLY A 12 17.50 -11.98 -13.19
CA GLY A 12 16.36 -12.69 -13.77
C GLY A 12 15.32 -13.23 -12.77
N GLN A 13 15.50 -13.06 -11.46
CA GLN A 13 14.62 -13.64 -10.43
C GLN A 13 13.25 -12.96 -10.38
N PRO A 14 12.13 -13.68 -10.21
CA PRO A 14 10.79 -13.09 -10.21
C PRO A 14 10.52 -12.22 -8.96
N ALA A 15 10.06 -10.98 -9.18
CA ALA A 15 9.78 -9.96 -8.16
C ALA A 15 8.26 -9.63 -8.10
N PRO A 16 7.50 -10.20 -7.14
CA PRO A 16 6.03 -10.13 -7.13
C PRO A 16 5.41 -8.78 -6.72
N GLY A 17 4.24 -8.43 -7.30
CA GLY A 17 3.47 -7.21 -7.00
C GLY A 17 4.33 -5.95 -7.05
N LEU A 18 4.26 -4.98 -6.12
CA LEU A 18 3.50 -4.77 -4.88
C LEU A 18 2.27 -3.87 -5.14
N LYS A 19 1.06 -4.35 -4.86
CA LYS A 19 -0.18 -3.61 -5.17
C LYS A 19 -0.37 -2.41 -4.23
N PHE A 20 -0.28 -1.18 -4.75
CA PHE A 20 -0.63 0.03 -4.01
C PHE A 20 -2.10 -0.03 -3.55
N GLY A 21 -2.39 0.50 -2.37
CA GLY A 21 -3.72 0.41 -1.73
C GLY A 21 -4.04 -0.95 -1.09
N GLN A 22 -3.32 -2.04 -1.37
CA GLN A 22 -3.51 -3.31 -0.67
C GLN A 22 -3.11 -3.16 0.82
N PRO A 23 -3.95 -3.53 1.81
CA PRO A 23 -3.69 -3.25 3.23
C PRO A 23 -2.30 -3.69 3.71
N ARG A 24 -1.89 -4.91 3.39
CA ARG A 24 -0.56 -5.45 3.74
C ARG A 24 0.60 -4.71 3.07
N VAL A 25 0.44 -4.22 1.85
CA VAL A 25 1.47 -3.42 1.17
C VAL A 25 1.56 -2.04 1.82
N MET A 26 0.43 -1.42 2.16
CA MET A 26 0.42 -0.13 2.84
C MET A 26 0.99 -0.22 4.26
N ALA A 27 0.67 -1.28 5.01
CA ALA A 27 1.27 -1.56 6.32
C ALA A 27 2.80 -1.78 6.22
N LEU A 28 3.29 -2.50 5.21
CA LEU A 28 4.73 -2.66 4.96
C LEU A 28 5.40 -1.31 4.68
N LEU A 29 4.85 -0.49 3.78
CA LEU A 29 5.43 0.80 3.41
C LEU A 29 5.40 1.80 4.58
N ALA A 30 4.33 1.81 5.38
CA ALA A 30 4.25 2.59 6.61
C ALA A 30 5.25 2.11 7.66
N ALA A 31 5.36 0.79 7.88
CA ALA A 31 6.34 0.22 8.81
C ALA A 31 7.78 0.54 8.42
N LEU A 32 8.14 0.47 7.13
CA LEU A 32 9.47 0.84 6.64
C LEU A 32 9.84 2.31 6.95
N CYS A 33 8.86 3.21 7.05
CA CYS A 33 9.13 4.61 7.44
C CYS A 33 9.68 4.72 8.87
N LEU A 34 9.30 3.80 9.78
CA LEU A 34 9.79 3.75 11.17
C LEU A 34 11.27 3.37 11.26
N PHE A 35 11.76 2.58 10.29
CA PHE A 35 13.16 2.13 10.21
C PHE A 35 14.04 3.04 9.34
N GLY A 36 13.56 4.25 9.01
CA GLY A 36 14.33 5.19 8.20
C GLY A 36 15.64 5.67 8.86
N LEU A 37 15.72 5.68 10.19
CA LEU A 37 16.85 6.22 10.95
C LEU A 37 17.48 5.19 11.91
N THR A 38 17.06 3.92 11.88
CA THR A 38 17.55 2.87 12.79
C THR A 38 18.87 2.27 12.30
N PRO A 39 20.00 2.46 13.01
CA PRO A 39 21.32 2.00 12.56
C PRO A 39 21.49 0.46 12.61
N GLU A 40 20.71 -0.23 13.46
CA GLU A 40 20.77 -1.70 13.60
C GLU A 40 20.03 -2.43 12.45
N GLY A 41 19.34 -1.67 11.60
CA GLY A 41 18.65 -2.15 10.41
C GLY A 41 17.34 -2.91 10.66
N ILE A 42 16.83 -3.46 9.57
CA ILE A 42 15.51 -4.09 9.46
C ILE A 42 15.69 -5.62 9.59
N THR A 43 15.09 -6.19 10.63
CA THR A 43 15.01 -7.66 10.81
C THR A 43 13.56 -8.11 10.82
N ASN A 44 13.32 -9.42 10.59
CA ASN A 44 11.99 -10.01 10.69
C ASN A 44 11.37 -9.74 12.08
N GLN A 45 12.13 -9.96 13.14
CA GLN A 45 11.69 -9.77 14.53
C GLN A 45 11.27 -8.33 14.83
N ARG A 46 11.99 -7.30 14.32
CA ARG A 46 11.66 -5.88 14.55
C ARG A 46 10.51 -5.39 13.67
N LEU A 47 10.50 -5.75 12.38
CA LEU A 47 9.52 -5.22 11.42
C LEU A 47 8.13 -5.87 11.57
N ARG A 48 8.08 -7.17 11.86
CA ARG A 48 6.84 -7.95 11.93
C ARG A 48 5.78 -7.40 12.91
N PRO A 49 6.09 -7.07 14.18
CA PRO A 49 5.09 -6.52 15.10
C PRO A 49 4.53 -5.17 14.61
N GLN A 50 5.36 -4.32 14.01
CA GLN A 50 4.93 -3.04 13.45
C GLN A 50 3.94 -3.23 12.28
N VAL A 51 4.22 -4.19 11.38
CA VAL A 51 3.32 -4.53 10.27
C VAL A 51 2.01 -5.14 10.76
N ALA A 52 2.03 -5.99 11.80
CA ALA A 52 0.82 -6.56 12.40
C ALA A 52 -0.06 -5.46 13.02
N GLN A 53 0.55 -4.55 13.80
CA GLN A 53 -0.13 -3.40 14.40
C GLN A 53 -0.77 -2.49 13.34
N LEU A 54 -0.04 -2.16 12.27
CA LEU A 54 -0.53 -1.34 11.16
C LEU A 54 -1.59 -2.04 10.28
N LEU A 55 -1.66 -3.37 10.33
CA LEU A 55 -2.75 -4.16 9.75
C LEU A 55 -3.99 -4.23 10.65
N GLY A 56 -3.88 -3.88 11.94
CA GLY A 56 -4.95 -4.05 12.92
C GLY A 56 -5.19 -5.51 13.33
N VAL A 57 -4.20 -6.40 13.16
CA VAL A 57 -4.33 -7.84 13.45
C VAL A 57 -3.42 -8.28 14.60
N PRO A 58 -3.76 -9.36 15.32
CA PRO A 58 -2.88 -9.96 16.32
C PRO A 58 -1.53 -10.36 15.74
N ALA A 59 -0.46 -10.27 16.54
CA ALA A 59 0.90 -10.64 16.13
C ALA A 59 1.06 -12.15 15.85
N THR A 60 0.07 -12.98 16.15
CA THR A 60 0.00 -14.40 15.76
C THR A 60 -0.47 -14.59 14.32
N GLU A 61 -1.34 -13.71 13.81
CA GLU A 61 -1.92 -13.80 12.47
C GLU A 61 -0.92 -13.38 11.38
N TYR A 62 -0.11 -12.36 11.65
CA TYR A 62 1.00 -11.97 10.77
C TYR A 62 2.31 -12.72 11.13
N THR A 63 2.46 -13.89 10.51
CA THR A 63 3.47 -14.90 10.82
C THR A 63 4.90 -14.51 10.41
N PRO A 64 5.95 -15.06 11.07
CA PRO A 64 7.34 -14.90 10.64
C PRO A 64 7.60 -15.36 9.20
N ARG A 65 6.88 -16.39 8.71
CA ARG A 65 6.98 -16.88 7.32
C ARG A 65 6.45 -15.85 6.31
N GLN A 66 5.34 -15.19 6.62
CA GLN A 66 4.80 -14.09 5.81
C GLN A 66 5.74 -12.88 5.79
N MET A 67 6.29 -12.47 6.94
CA MET A 67 7.28 -11.39 7.00
C MET A 67 8.56 -11.74 6.22
N GLY A 68 9.04 -12.99 6.31
CA GLY A 68 10.20 -13.45 5.54
C GLY A 68 9.96 -13.44 4.03
N TYR A 69 8.74 -13.75 3.58
CA TYR A 69 8.34 -13.59 2.17
C TYR A 69 8.33 -12.11 1.75
N ASP A 70 7.76 -11.23 2.57
CA ASP A 70 7.70 -9.80 2.25
C ASP A 70 9.10 -9.15 2.25
N LEU A 71 10.00 -9.50 3.17
CA LEU A 71 11.40 -9.02 3.12
C LEU A 71 12.08 -9.39 1.80
N ARG A 72 11.95 -10.65 1.34
CA ARG A 72 12.48 -11.06 0.02
C ARG A 72 11.83 -10.27 -1.12
N ARG A 73 10.53 -9.99 -1.04
CA ARG A 73 9.78 -9.23 -2.04
C ARG A 73 10.20 -7.75 -2.09
N LEU A 74 10.35 -7.11 -0.94
CA LEU A 74 10.86 -5.74 -0.79
C LEU A 74 12.29 -5.63 -1.34
N ALA A 75 13.14 -6.63 -1.06
CA ALA A 75 14.51 -6.69 -1.55
C ALA A 75 14.57 -6.85 -3.08
N ARG A 76 13.78 -7.78 -3.65
CA ARG A 76 13.65 -7.95 -5.11
C ARG A 76 13.04 -6.73 -5.83
N LYS A 77 12.39 -5.82 -5.11
CA LYS A 77 11.90 -4.52 -5.61
C LYS A 77 12.85 -3.36 -5.31
N GLY A 78 14.06 -3.63 -4.80
CA GLY A 78 15.08 -2.61 -4.51
C GLY A 78 14.72 -1.64 -3.39
N LEU A 79 13.68 -1.94 -2.59
CA LEU A 79 13.26 -1.08 -1.48
C LEU A 79 14.17 -1.26 -0.25
N ILE A 80 14.66 -2.47 -0.04
CA ILE A 80 15.65 -2.79 0.99
C ILE A 80 16.82 -3.56 0.35
N ALA A 81 18.02 -3.39 0.88
CA ALA A 81 19.20 -4.20 0.54
C ALA A 81 19.49 -5.17 1.69
N ARG A 82 20.04 -6.35 1.41
CA ARG A 82 20.52 -7.26 2.47
C ARG A 82 21.86 -6.72 3.00
N VAL A 83 22.13 -6.90 4.29
CA VAL A 83 23.43 -6.66 4.90
C VAL A 83 24.25 -7.94 4.87
N ASP A 84 25.46 -7.89 4.32
CA ASP A 84 26.34 -9.05 4.21
C ASP A 84 26.72 -9.62 5.58
N GLY A 85 26.87 -10.94 5.63
CA GLY A 85 27.11 -11.70 6.87
C GLY A 85 25.95 -11.68 7.89
N LYS A 86 24.82 -11.01 7.61
CA LYS A 86 23.73 -10.82 8.59
C LYS A 86 22.37 -11.26 8.04
N LEU A 87 21.45 -11.57 8.98
CA LEU A 87 20.01 -11.75 8.71
C LEU A 87 19.25 -10.42 8.83
N CYS A 88 19.86 -9.35 8.34
CA CYS A 88 19.40 -7.97 8.45
C CYS A 88 19.37 -7.28 7.07
N TYR A 89 18.57 -6.24 6.95
CA TYR A 89 18.39 -5.44 5.75
C TYR A 89 18.53 -3.94 6.06
N THR A 90 18.93 -3.14 5.08
CA THR A 90 18.95 -1.67 5.16
C THR A 90 17.95 -1.07 4.17
N LEU A 91 17.34 0.07 4.53
CA LEU A 91 16.42 0.79 3.66
C LEU A 91 17.22 1.54 2.58
N THR A 92 16.97 1.25 1.30
CA THR A 92 17.68 1.94 0.20
C THR A 92 17.17 3.38 0.03
N SER A 93 17.95 4.25 -0.61
CA SER A 93 17.52 5.61 -0.95
C SER A 93 16.27 5.62 -1.85
N HIS A 94 16.10 4.61 -2.70
CA HIS A 94 14.87 4.40 -3.48
C HIS A 94 13.72 3.98 -2.56
N GLY A 95 13.91 2.97 -1.72
CA GLY A 95 12.91 2.46 -0.79
C GLY A 95 12.39 3.50 0.19
N ARG A 96 13.28 4.34 0.72
CA ARG A 96 12.93 5.49 1.57
C ARG A 96 11.98 6.45 0.86
N ARG A 97 12.30 6.86 -0.37
CA ARG A 97 11.45 7.76 -1.17
C ARG A 97 10.10 7.11 -1.47
N VAL A 98 10.08 5.86 -1.90
CA VAL A 98 8.84 5.12 -2.23
C VAL A 98 7.95 4.93 -0.99
N ALA A 99 8.52 4.48 0.13
CA ALA A 99 7.79 4.25 1.37
C ALA A 99 7.16 5.54 1.90
N LEU A 100 7.93 6.63 2.00
CA LEU A 100 7.43 7.93 2.45
C LEU A 100 6.38 8.51 1.49
N PHE A 101 6.64 8.48 0.19
CA PHE A 101 5.72 9.04 -0.81
C PHE A 101 4.40 8.29 -0.84
N LEU A 102 4.41 6.95 -1.01
CA LEU A 102 3.18 6.18 -1.12
C LEU A 102 2.38 6.14 0.19
N THR A 103 3.04 6.10 1.35
CA THR A 103 2.35 6.20 2.65
C THR A 103 1.68 7.56 2.81
N LYS A 104 2.37 8.67 2.49
CA LYS A 104 1.78 10.02 2.53
C LYS A 104 0.64 10.20 1.52
N LEU A 105 0.83 9.75 0.27
CA LEU A 105 -0.18 9.79 -0.79
C LEU A 105 -1.45 9.04 -0.37
N TYR A 106 -1.29 7.83 0.17
CA TYR A 106 -2.42 7.04 0.65
C TYR A 106 -3.14 7.73 1.82
N ALA A 107 -2.39 8.19 2.82
CA ALA A 107 -2.94 8.79 4.03
C ALA A 107 -3.59 10.18 3.81
N ARG A 108 -3.08 10.99 2.88
CA ARG A 108 -3.52 12.39 2.68
C ARG A 108 -4.35 12.65 1.43
N VAL A 109 -4.31 11.77 0.43
CA VAL A 109 -5.05 11.95 -0.83
C VAL A 109 -6.05 10.82 -1.02
N VAL A 110 -5.59 9.57 -1.04
CA VAL A 110 -6.42 8.41 -1.39
C VAL A 110 -7.50 8.15 -0.33
N ARG A 111 -7.11 8.02 0.95
CA ARG A 111 -8.06 7.75 2.04
C ARG A 111 -9.07 8.90 2.22
N PRO A 112 -8.66 10.20 2.30
CA PRO A 112 -9.62 11.30 2.38
C PRO A 112 -10.49 11.44 1.13
N GLY A 113 -9.95 11.18 -0.07
CA GLY A 113 -10.73 11.20 -1.32
C GLY A 113 -11.84 10.16 -1.33
N PHE A 114 -11.56 8.92 -0.92
CA PHE A 114 -12.60 7.89 -0.78
C PHE A 114 -13.60 8.21 0.35
N GLN A 115 -13.17 8.80 1.46
CA GLN A 115 -14.08 9.26 2.52
C GLN A 115 -14.99 10.41 2.04
N ALA A 116 -14.47 11.32 1.21
CA ALA A 116 -15.30 12.36 0.59
C ALA A 116 -16.40 11.76 -0.31
N LEU A 117 -16.10 10.67 -1.02
CA LEU A 117 -17.04 9.95 -1.88
C LEU A 117 -18.04 9.06 -1.13
N ASP A 118 -17.73 8.59 0.08
CA ASP A 118 -18.61 7.67 0.82
C ASP A 118 -19.93 8.35 1.22
N ARG A 119 -21.02 7.91 0.58
CA ARG A 119 -22.39 8.41 0.82
C ARG A 119 -22.89 8.12 2.24
N ARG A 120 -22.31 7.16 2.97
CA ARG A 120 -22.66 6.85 4.37
C ARG A 120 -22.11 7.88 5.36
N ILE A 121 -21.08 8.63 4.97
CA ILE A 121 -20.51 9.68 5.82
C ILE A 121 -21.39 10.93 5.67
N ALA A 122 -22.24 11.16 6.67
CA ALA A 122 -23.07 12.36 6.77
C ALA A 122 -22.21 13.63 6.73
N SER A 123 -22.62 14.60 5.92
CA SER A 123 -22.02 15.92 5.84
C SER A 123 -23.11 16.94 5.59
N GLN A 124 -23.08 18.07 6.30
CA GLN A 124 -24.04 19.18 6.10
C GLN A 124 -23.93 19.77 4.69
N ALA A 125 -22.70 19.82 4.15
CA ALA A 125 -22.43 20.13 2.74
C ALA A 125 -21.66 18.95 2.11
N PRO A 126 -22.23 18.23 1.13
CA PRO A 126 -21.49 17.24 0.35
C PRO A 126 -20.23 17.83 -0.28
N PRO A 127 -19.04 17.19 -0.15
CA PRO A 127 -17.83 17.66 -0.82
C PRO A 127 -18.04 17.73 -2.35
N PRO A 128 -17.44 18.69 -3.07
CA PRO A 128 -17.65 18.85 -4.51
C PRO A 128 -17.41 17.57 -5.33
N LEU A 129 -16.44 16.75 -4.92
CA LEU A 129 -16.14 15.45 -5.53
C LEU A 129 -17.31 14.44 -5.40
N ARG A 130 -18.04 14.46 -4.27
CA ARG A 130 -19.23 13.62 -4.06
C ARG A 130 -20.38 14.05 -4.96
N THR A 131 -20.61 15.36 -5.06
CA THR A 131 -21.63 15.95 -5.92
C THR A 131 -21.36 15.65 -7.39
N ALA A 132 -20.11 15.81 -7.83
CA ALA A 132 -19.68 15.49 -9.19
C ALA A 132 -19.86 14.00 -9.52
N LEU A 133 -19.48 13.08 -8.62
CA LEU A 133 -19.70 11.65 -8.84
C LEU A 133 -21.19 11.31 -8.88
N GLY A 134 -22.00 11.86 -7.98
CA GLY A 134 -23.45 11.68 -7.99
C GLY A 134 -24.13 12.17 -9.28
N ALA A 135 -23.61 13.24 -9.89
CA ALA A 135 -24.07 13.71 -11.20
C ALA A 135 -23.69 12.75 -12.34
N VAL A 136 -22.50 12.13 -12.30
CA VAL A 136 -22.09 11.08 -13.24
C VAL A 136 -22.95 9.83 -13.07
N ASP A 137 -23.23 9.40 -11.84
CA ASP A 137 -24.10 8.27 -11.55
C ASP A 137 -25.51 8.51 -12.13
N ALA A 138 -26.09 9.69 -11.90
CA ALA A 138 -27.41 10.05 -12.42
C ALA A 138 -27.47 10.19 -13.97
N ALA A 139 -26.39 10.67 -14.59
CA ALA A 139 -26.30 10.72 -16.05
C ALA A 139 -26.15 9.32 -16.66
N THR A 140 -25.38 8.44 -16.02
CA THR A 140 -25.20 7.04 -16.45
C THR A 140 -26.51 6.27 -16.36
N GLU A 141 -27.24 6.42 -15.26
CA GLU A 141 -28.56 5.81 -15.07
C GLU A 141 -29.55 6.25 -16.15
N ARG A 142 -29.58 7.55 -16.49
CA ARG A 142 -30.41 8.06 -17.59
C ARG A 142 -30.05 7.41 -18.94
N LEU A 143 -28.76 7.30 -19.26
CA LEU A 143 -28.31 6.66 -20.50
C LEU A 143 -28.72 5.18 -20.58
N LEU A 144 -28.70 4.45 -19.45
CA LEU A 144 -29.15 3.06 -19.38
C LEU A 144 -30.67 2.93 -19.61
N GLN A 145 -31.46 3.84 -19.04
CA GLN A 145 -32.91 3.92 -19.24
C GLN A 145 -33.25 4.27 -20.70
N GLU A 146 -32.58 5.27 -21.29
CA GLU A 146 -32.75 5.67 -22.70
C GLU A 146 -32.37 4.55 -23.67
N ALA A 147 -31.31 3.80 -23.37
CA ALA A 147 -30.88 2.64 -24.15
C ALA A 147 -31.85 1.44 -24.11
N ARG A 148 -32.92 1.51 -23.30
CA ARG A 148 -33.88 0.41 -23.06
C ARG A 148 -33.21 -0.90 -22.63
N LEU A 149 -32.11 -0.82 -21.88
CA LEU A 149 -31.56 -1.95 -21.12
C LEU A 149 -32.31 -2.18 -19.80
N ALA A 150 -33.62 -1.89 -19.81
CA ALA A 150 -34.56 -2.44 -18.86
C ALA A 150 -34.96 -3.83 -19.36
N ALA A 151 -34.60 -4.86 -18.59
CA ALA A 151 -35.14 -6.20 -18.74
C ALA A 151 -36.60 -6.26 -18.25
#